data_AF-R9S5N7-F1
#
_entry.id   AF-R9S5N7-F1
#
_cell.length_a   1.000
_cell.length_b   1.000
_cell.length_c   1.000
_cell.angle_alpha   90.00
_cell.angle_beta   90.00
_cell.angle_gamma   90.00
#
_symmetry.space_group_name_H-M   'P 1'
#
loop_
_entity.id
_entity.type
_entity.pdbx_description
1 polymer ?
#
loop_
_entity_poly.entity_id
_entity_poly.type
_entity_poly.pdbx_seq_one_letter_code
_entity_poly.pdbx_strand_id
1 'polypeptide(L)' 'MATQPEPCPYCHSTQLHLVHHLCTHAVCCQHCGACGPSERRVEKAVDLWNGVAHGFNHALPAAQAGR' A
#
# COMPACT_ATOMS: atom_id res chain seq x y z
N MET A 1 -17.06 0.87 -3.69
CA MET A 1 -16.59 -0.07 -2.66
C MET A 1 -15.45 -0.85 -3.28
N ALA A 2 -14.21 -0.38 -3.17
CA ALA A 2 -13.06 -1.11 -3.70
C ALA A 2 -12.54 -2.03 -2.60
N THR A 3 -12.91 -3.31 -2.65
CA THR A 3 -12.43 -4.34 -1.71
C THR A 3 -11.06 -4.91 -2.09
N GLN A 4 -10.52 -4.52 -3.25
CA GLN A 4 -9.25 -5.01 -3.77
C GLN A 4 -8.24 -3.86 -3.92
N PRO A 5 -6.98 -4.07 -3.52
CA PRO A 5 -5.92 -3.10 -3.75
C PRO A 5 -5.57 -3.06 -5.23
N GLU A 6 -5.45 -1.85 -5.77
CA GLU A 6 -5.02 -1.60 -7.13
C GLU A 6 -3.54 -1.98 -7.32
N PRO A 7 -3.14 -2.36 -8.55
CA PRO A 7 -1.76 -2.71 -8.87
C PRO A 7 -0.80 -1.62 -8.41
N CYS A 8 0.43 -2.03 -8.10
CA CYS A 8 1.43 -1.11 -7.58
C CYS A 8 1.69 0.04 -8.57
N PRO A 9 1.60 1.33 -8.16
CA PRO A 9 1.81 2.45 -9.07
C PRO A 9 3.26 2.59 -9.56
N TYR A 10 4.21 1.90 -8.93
CA TYR A 10 5.63 1.98 -9.27
C TYR A 10 6.08 0.89 -10.26
N CYS A 11 5.68 -0.36 -10.01
CA CYS A 11 6.10 -1.51 -10.82
C CYS A 11 4.95 -2.20 -11.56
N HIS A 12 3.72 -1.70 -11.40
CA HIS A 12 2.48 -2.26 -11.96
C HIS A 12 2.22 -3.72 -11.56
N SER A 13 2.94 -4.24 -10.57
CA SER A 13 2.74 -5.60 -10.09
C SER A 13 1.47 -5.68 -9.25
N THR A 14 0.70 -6.74 -9.50
CA THR A 14 -0.46 -7.13 -8.70
C THR A 14 -0.08 -7.97 -7.48
N GLN A 15 1.22 -8.28 -7.30
CA GLN A 15 1.74 -8.95 -6.10
C GLN A 15 1.79 -7.97 -4.92
N LEU A 16 0.63 -7.78 -4.32
CA LEU A 16 0.41 -6.94 -3.15
C LEU A 16 0.12 -7.84 -1.97
N HIS A 17 0.76 -7.53 -0.85
CA HIS A 17 0.59 -8.22 0.42
C HIS A 17 -0.04 -7.26 1.41
N LEU A 18 -1.09 -7.72 2.07
CA LEU A 18 -1.75 -6.95 3.12
C LEU A 18 -1.07 -7.32 4.45
N VAL A 19 -0.17 -6.47 4.90
CA VAL A 19 0.62 -6.69 6.12
C VAL A 19 -0.18 -6.22 7.32
N HIS A 20 -0.22 -7.01 8.39
CA HIS A 20 -0.88 -6.66 9.65
C HIS A 20 0.17 -6.50 10.74
N HIS A 21 0.34 -5.27 11.25
CA HIS A 21 1.25 -4.94 12.36
C HIS A 21 0.47 -4.30 13.52
N LEU A 22 0.54 -4.91 14.71
CA LEU A 22 0.13 -4.31 16.00
C LEU A 22 -1.25 -3.62 15.96
N CYS A 23 -2.25 -4.24 15.31
CA CYS A 23 -3.61 -3.71 15.07
C CYS A 23 -3.80 -2.73 13.91
N THR A 24 -2.84 -2.61 13.00
CA THR A 24 -2.95 -1.84 11.76
C THR A 24 -2.64 -2.68 10.55
N HIS A 25 -3.27 -2.36 9.43
CA HIS A 25 -3.15 -3.03 8.15
C HIS A 25 -2.50 -2.07 7.15
N ALA A 26 -1.57 -2.56 6.34
CA ALA A 26 -0.94 -1.79 5.28
C ALA A 26 -0.86 -2.64 4.01
N VAL A 27 -0.90 -2.00 2.84
CA VAL A 27 -0.68 -2.68 1.56
C VAL A 27 0.77 -2.49 1.16
N CYS A 28 1.49 -3.59 0.92
CA CYS A 28 2.89 -3.58 0.49
C CYS A 28 3.06 -4.40 -0.79
N CYS A 29 3.76 -3.85 -1.78
CA CYS A 29 4.14 -4.59 -2.97
C CYS A 29 5.32 -5.52 -2.67
N GLN A 30 5.16 -6.81 -2.93
CA GLN A 30 6.24 -7.78 -2.76
C GLN A 30 7.29 -7.71 -3.86
N HIS A 31 6.98 -7.07 -4.99
CA HIS A 31 7.88 -7.00 -6.13
C HIS A 31 8.87 -5.84 -6.02
N CYS A 32 8.38 -4.65 -5.69
CA CYS A 32 9.22 -3.45 -5.57
C CYS A 32 9.46 -3.00 -4.11
N GLY A 33 8.78 -3.61 -3.13
CA GLY A 33 8.88 -3.21 -1.72
C GLY A 33 8.11 -1.93 -1.38
N ALA A 34 7.37 -1.33 -2.31
CA ALA A 34 6.57 -0.13 -2.03
C ALA A 34 5.45 -0.44 -1.03
N CYS A 35 5.42 0.30 0.08
CA CYS A 35 4.41 0.14 1.13
C CYS A 35 3.58 1.40 1.28
N GLY A 36 2.26 1.22 1.41
CA GLY A 36 1.32 2.28 1.69
C GLY A 36 1.20 2.60 3.18
N PRO A 37 0.41 3.63 3.51
CA PRO A 37 0.10 3.98 4.89
C PRO A 37 -0.63 2.84 5.61
N SER A 38 -0.35 2.69 6.90
CA SER A 38 -1.00 1.71 7.77
C SER A 38 -2.26 2.27 8.41
N GLU A 39 -3.33 1.50 8.43
CA GLU A 39 -4.63 1.87 9.01
C GLU A 39 -5.29 0.74 9.78
N ARG A 40 -6.07 1.06 10.82
CA ARG A 40 -6.72 0.03 11.66
C ARG A 40 -7.70 -0.86 10.89
N ARG A 41 -8.34 -0.33 9.85
CA ARG A 41 -9.29 -1.08 9.02
C ARG A 41 -8.66 -1.41 7.68
N VAL A 42 -8.75 -2.68 7.28
CA VAL A 42 -8.29 -3.18 5.98
C VAL A 42 -8.85 -2.34 4.83
N GLU A 43 -10.17 -2.10 4.84
CA GLU A 43 -10.84 -1.32 3.80
C GLU A 43 -10.24 0.07 3.64
N LYS A 44 -9.85 0.71 4.75
CA LYS A 44 -9.29 2.05 4.74
C LYS A 44 -7.81 2.05 4.33
N ALA A 45 -7.06 1.01 4.68
CA ALA A 45 -5.70 0.82 4.18
C ALA A 45 -5.67 0.61 2.66
N VAL A 46 -6.62 -0.17 2.13
CA VAL A 46 -6.81 -0.39 0.69
C VAL A 46 -7.27 0.90 0.00
N ASP A 47 -8.22 1.63 0.59
CA ASP A 47 -8.70 2.90 0.05
C ASP A 47 -7.58 3.95 -0.04
N LEU A 48 -6.75 4.05 1.00
CA LEU A 48 -5.56 4.92 0.98
C LEU A 48 -4.53 4.48 -0.06
N TRP A 49 -4.25 3.18 -0.19
CA TRP A 49 -3.36 2.67 -1.23
C TRP A 49 -3.85 3.02 -2.63
N ASN A 50 -5.14 2.79 -2.89
CA ASN A 50 -5.77 3.10 -4.17
C ASN A 50 -5.79 4.61 -4.43
N GLY A 51 -6.12 5.42 -3.43
CA GLY A 51 -6.09 6.87 -3.52
C GLY A 51 -4.69 7.42 -3.78
N VAL A 52 -3.66 6.79 -3.21
CA VAL A 52 -2.24 7.09 -3.49
C VAL A 52 -1.87 6.68 -4.91
N ALA A 53 -2.30 5.51 -5.39
CA ALA A 53 -2.08 5.08 -6.77
C ALA A 53 -2.70 6.07 -7.79
N HIS A 54 -3.85 6.66 -7.46
CA HIS A 54 -4.53 7.68 -8.28
C HIS A 54 -3.94 9.08 -8.09
N GLY A 55 -3.38 9.36 -6.92
CA GLY A 55 -2.85 10.65 -6.50
C GLY A 55 -1.32 10.79 -6.58
N PHE A 56 -0.63 9.81 -7.17
CA PHE A 56 0.84 9.76 -7.27
C PHE A 56 1.40 10.81 -8.25
N ASN A 57 1.19 12.09 -7.93
CA ASN A 57 2.03 13.19 -8.38
C ASN A 57 2.92 13.71 -7.24
N HIS A 58 2.52 13.62 -5.97
CA HIS A 58 3.37 14.10 -4.86
C HIS A 58 3.07 13.39 -3.53
N ALA A 59 3.93 12.43 -3.12
CA ALA A 59 4.59 12.41 -1.80
C ALA A 59 5.20 11.04 -1.43
N LEU A 60 6.52 10.99 -1.59
CA LEU A 60 7.54 10.43 -0.67
C LEU A 60 7.78 8.90 -0.58
N PRO A 61 9.07 8.53 -0.36
CA PRO A 61 9.58 7.17 -0.43
C PRO A 61 9.22 6.37 0.83
N ALA A 62 8.79 5.12 0.64
CA ALA A 62 8.77 4.09 1.67
C ALA A 62 10.21 3.70 2.07
N ALA A 63 10.96 4.65 2.64
CA ALA A 63 12.31 4.46 3.13
C ALA A 63 12.30 3.95 4.58
N GLN A 64 11.55 2.87 4.89
CA GLN A 64 11.70 2.11 6.15
C GLN A 64 11.22 0.65 5.96
N ALA A 65 11.96 -0.14 5.18
CA ALA A 65 12.07 -1.58 5.42
C ALA A 65 13.53 -1.83 5.78
N GLY A 66 13.84 -1.63 7.07
CA GLY A 66 15.16 -1.82 7.62
C GLY A 66 15.54 -3.30 7.66
N ARG A 67 16.70 -3.59 7.04
CA ARG A 67 17.67 -4.67 7.29
C ARG A 67 17.18 -6.10 7.37
#